data_AF-A0AAE3UHS7-F1
#
_entry.id   AF-A0AAE3UHS7-F1
#
_cell.length_a   1.000
_cell.length_b   1.000
_cell.length_c   1.000
_cell.angle_alpha   90.00
_cell.angle_beta   90.00
_cell.angle_gamma   90.00
#
_symmetry.space_group_name_H-M   'P 1'
#
loop_
_entity.id
_entity.type
_entity.pdbx_description
1 polymer ?
#
loop_
_entity_poly.entity_id
_entity_poly.type
_entity_poly.pdbx_seq_one_letter_code
_entity_poly.pdbx_strand_id
1 'polypeptide(L)'
;MINLSRQQQSFRLVGSINGLDNNVKVVAKDRGASGVITLNPLESRQLTVAEIQDLFDSRKLAFTGITYRRTQIDDGLPEGLYTVCAYAVDAVRNNLQLSEETCSNSFPVTNLEPPILITPVADAELPALPVQNLLFTWTVPASAPPTTEYTLQMVEIVPGMNPNNALQAATVPVFFERTVQTNTLLYGPADPPLVAGRKYAYRVTATDPMQKAVFRNGGRSEVHTFTYLSNVSQPMMTASRIRLISPSDSLWASGKIPVMEVNKQKPFGIFWFPGSEFVTVDSSQVYYETITYQENGLTKTSKIRRGLIF
;
A
#
# COMPACT_ATOMS: atom_id res chain seq x y z
N MET A 1 0.00 -36.03 -28.72
CA MET A 1 -0.68 -37.34 -28.80
C MET A 1 -0.21 -38.06 -30.06
N ILE A 2 -0.08 -39.38 -30.03
CA ILE A 2 0.33 -40.16 -31.20
C ILE A 2 -0.55 -41.40 -31.35
N ASN A 3 -1.05 -41.67 -32.56
CA ASN A 3 -1.76 -42.90 -32.91
C ASN A 3 -0.76 -43.87 -33.52
N LEU A 4 -0.35 -44.91 -32.79
CA LEU A 4 0.61 -45.91 -33.28
C LEU A 4 -0.03 -47.01 -34.14
N SER A 5 -1.36 -47.00 -34.32
CA SER A 5 -2.08 -48.02 -35.07
C SER A 5 -2.18 -47.70 -36.57
N ARG A 6 -2.50 -48.72 -37.37
CA ARG A 6 -2.77 -48.59 -38.81
C ARG A 6 -4.23 -48.22 -39.12
N GLN A 7 -5.03 -47.92 -38.11
CA GLN A 7 -6.43 -47.53 -38.25
C GLN A 7 -6.64 -46.14 -37.66
N GLN A 8 -7.65 -45.43 -38.18
CA GLN A 8 -8.07 -44.17 -37.58
C GLN A 8 -8.62 -44.45 -36.18
N GLN A 9 -8.22 -43.63 -35.21
CA GLN A 9 -8.73 -43.73 -33.85
C GLN A 9 -9.53 -42.48 -33.50
N SER A 10 -10.71 -42.69 -32.93
CA SER A 10 -11.54 -41.63 -32.37
C SER A 10 -11.71 -41.87 -30.87
N PHE A 11 -11.27 -40.91 -30.08
CA PHE A 11 -11.26 -41.00 -28.63
C PHE A 11 -11.76 -39.69 -28.01
N ARG A 12 -11.99 -39.73 -26.71
CA ARG A 12 -12.16 -38.54 -25.88
C ARG A 12 -11.10 -38.57 -24.79
N LEU A 13 -10.72 -37.41 -24.30
CA LEU A 13 -9.85 -37.31 -23.14
C LEU A 13 -10.69 -37.23 -21.88
N VAL A 14 -10.19 -37.78 -20.78
CA VAL A 14 -10.70 -37.55 -19.43
C VAL A 14 -9.57 -36.95 -18.62
N GLY A 15 -9.87 -35.85 -17.92
CA GLY A 15 -8.89 -35.08 -17.16
C GLY A 15 -9.12 -35.15 -15.65
N SER A 16 -8.03 -35.03 -14.89
CA SER A 16 -8.06 -34.82 -13.45
C SER A 16 -7.00 -33.78 -13.03
N ILE A 17 -7.27 -33.07 -11.95
CA ILE A 17 -6.32 -32.20 -11.25
C ILE A 17 -6.17 -32.78 -9.84
N ASN A 18 -4.93 -33.08 -9.46
CA ASN A 18 -4.61 -33.70 -8.19
C ASN A 18 -3.71 -32.78 -7.38
N GLY A 19 -4.14 -32.43 -6.18
CA GLY A 19 -3.28 -31.88 -5.14
C GLY A 19 -2.33 -32.95 -4.61
N LEU A 20 -1.05 -32.63 -4.58
CA LEU A 20 0.01 -33.52 -4.10
C LEU A 20 0.25 -33.36 -2.59
N ASP A 21 0.05 -32.15 -2.07
CA ASP A 21 0.26 -31.75 -0.68
C ASP A 21 -1.03 -31.32 0.02
N ASN A 22 -2.15 -31.32 -0.69
CA ASN A 22 -3.47 -31.05 -0.17
C ASN A 22 -4.48 -32.10 -0.66
N ASN A 23 -5.60 -32.23 0.04
CA ASN A 23 -6.64 -33.22 -0.29
C ASN A 23 -7.56 -32.77 -1.45
N VAL A 24 -7.11 -31.80 -2.26
CA VAL A 24 -7.91 -31.29 -3.37
C VAL A 24 -7.80 -32.25 -4.54
N LYS A 25 -8.95 -32.71 -5.03
CA LYS A 25 -9.05 -33.44 -6.29
C LYS A 25 -10.20 -32.88 -7.11
N VAL A 26 -9.92 -32.62 -8.37
CA VAL A 26 -10.91 -32.21 -9.36
C VAL A 26 -10.90 -33.25 -10.46
N VAL A 27 -11.99 -33.99 -10.60
CA VAL A 27 -12.09 -35.11 -11.54
C VAL A 27 -13.34 -34.93 -12.36
N ALA A 28 -13.34 -35.32 -13.63
CA ALA A 28 -14.56 -35.27 -14.40
C ALA A 28 -15.67 -36.19 -13.83
N LYS A 29 -16.87 -35.63 -13.56
CA LYS A 29 -18.11 -36.34 -13.18
C LYS A 29 -18.56 -37.24 -14.32
N ASP A 30 -19.00 -38.45 -13.99
CA ASP A 30 -19.66 -39.37 -14.93
C ASP A 30 -18.93 -39.50 -16.27
N ARG A 31 -17.58 -39.42 -16.24
CA ARG A 31 -16.69 -39.42 -17.42
C ARG A 31 -16.89 -38.19 -18.30
N GLY A 32 -17.00 -37.00 -17.70
CA GLY A 32 -16.88 -35.73 -18.39
C GLY A 32 -15.61 -35.73 -19.22
N ALA A 33 -15.79 -35.72 -20.54
CA ALA A 33 -14.73 -35.93 -21.48
C ALA A 33 -14.68 -34.75 -22.44
N SER A 34 -13.54 -34.59 -23.11
CA SER A 34 -13.42 -33.63 -24.21
C SER A 34 -14.44 -33.93 -25.30
N GLY A 35 -14.54 -33.01 -26.27
CA GLY A 35 -15.07 -33.37 -27.60
C GLY A 35 -14.34 -34.59 -28.19
N VAL A 36 -14.96 -35.22 -29.19
CA VAL A 36 -14.33 -36.34 -29.90
C VAL A 36 -13.13 -35.84 -30.67
N ILE A 37 -11.98 -36.47 -30.43
CA ILE A 37 -10.71 -36.22 -31.08
C ILE A 37 -10.42 -37.40 -31.99
N THR A 38 -10.15 -37.13 -33.27
CA THR A 38 -9.79 -38.15 -34.24
C THR A 38 -8.33 -37.97 -34.66
N LEU A 39 -7.59 -39.08 -34.71
CA LEU A 39 -6.23 -39.16 -35.23
C LEU A 39 -6.17 -40.20 -36.35
N ASN A 40 -5.58 -39.81 -37.47
CA ASN A 40 -5.30 -40.68 -38.59
C ASN A 40 -4.26 -41.74 -38.22
N PRO A 41 -4.14 -42.83 -39.00
CA PRO A 41 -3.10 -43.84 -38.78
C PRO A 41 -1.71 -43.22 -38.71
N LEU A 42 -0.90 -43.62 -37.72
CA LEU A 42 0.48 -43.15 -37.52
C LEU A 42 0.63 -41.63 -37.30
N GLU A 43 -0.47 -40.91 -37.04
CA GLU A 43 -0.45 -39.46 -36.85
C GLU A 43 0.06 -39.07 -35.45
N SER A 44 0.94 -38.07 -35.41
CA SER A 44 1.31 -37.35 -34.19
C SER A 44 0.77 -35.93 -34.25
N ARG A 45 -0.02 -35.55 -33.25
CA ARG A 45 -0.69 -34.24 -33.20
C ARG A 45 -0.60 -33.61 -31.82
N GLN A 46 -0.31 -32.31 -31.80
CA GLN A 46 -0.49 -31.47 -30.62
C GLN A 46 -1.94 -30.99 -30.59
N LEU A 47 -2.57 -31.13 -29.42
CA LEU A 47 -3.96 -30.70 -29.23
C LEU A 47 -3.99 -29.22 -28.90
N THR A 48 -5.01 -28.54 -29.40
CA THR A 48 -5.24 -27.12 -29.12
C THR A 48 -6.08 -26.94 -27.86
N VAL A 49 -6.05 -25.74 -27.27
CA VAL A 49 -6.88 -25.39 -26.11
C VAL A 49 -8.37 -25.60 -26.41
N ALA A 50 -8.84 -25.22 -27.61
CA ALA A 50 -10.24 -25.38 -28.00
C ALA A 50 -10.71 -26.85 -27.97
N GLU A 51 -9.81 -27.80 -28.23
CA GLU A 51 -10.13 -29.24 -28.22
C GLU A 51 -10.19 -29.83 -26.81
N ILE A 52 -9.47 -29.22 -25.86
CA ILE A 52 -9.33 -29.73 -24.49
C ILE A 52 -10.05 -28.89 -23.43
N GLN A 53 -10.51 -27.68 -23.77
CA GLN A 53 -11.17 -26.76 -22.83
C GLN A 53 -12.38 -27.40 -22.13
N ASP A 54 -13.12 -28.25 -22.85
CA ASP A 54 -14.31 -28.94 -22.35
C ASP A 54 -13.99 -29.97 -21.25
N LEU A 55 -12.73 -30.39 -21.11
CA LEU A 55 -12.28 -31.25 -20.00
C LEU A 55 -12.44 -30.57 -18.65
N PHE A 56 -12.31 -29.24 -18.64
CA PHE A 56 -12.36 -28.44 -17.44
C PHE A 56 -13.65 -27.61 -17.35
N ASP A 57 -14.70 -28.00 -18.11
CA ASP A 57 -16.05 -27.45 -17.91
C ASP A 57 -16.51 -27.80 -16.50
N SER A 58 -16.57 -26.78 -15.66
CA SER A 58 -16.84 -26.88 -14.23
C SER A 58 -18.14 -27.62 -13.90
N ARG A 59 -19.12 -27.61 -14.81
CA ARG A 59 -20.39 -28.35 -14.67
C ARG A 59 -20.21 -29.86 -14.75
N LYS A 60 -19.17 -30.31 -15.45
CA LYS A 60 -18.80 -31.71 -15.66
C LYS A 60 -17.72 -32.17 -14.68
N LEU A 61 -17.40 -31.38 -13.65
CA LEU A 61 -16.36 -31.71 -12.67
C LEU A 61 -16.95 -32.08 -11.29
N ALA A 62 -16.33 -33.06 -10.65
CA ALA A 62 -16.49 -33.48 -9.28
C ALA A 62 -15.31 -32.92 -8.49
N PHE A 63 -15.62 -32.36 -7.32
CA PHE A 63 -14.64 -31.72 -6.47
C PHE A 63 -14.59 -32.46 -5.13
N THR A 64 -13.38 -32.78 -4.68
CA THR A 64 -13.09 -33.31 -3.35
C THR A 64 -12.09 -32.36 -2.68
N GLY A 65 -12.27 -32.06 -1.40
CA GLY A 65 -11.42 -31.11 -0.68
C GLY A 65 -11.62 -29.63 -1.06
N ILE A 66 -12.44 -29.34 -2.08
CA ILE A 66 -12.86 -27.99 -2.48
C ILE A 66 -14.32 -28.02 -2.98
N THR A 67 -14.98 -26.86 -2.99
CA THR A 67 -16.31 -26.67 -3.57
C THR A 67 -16.27 -26.01 -4.94
N TYR A 68 -17.24 -26.33 -5.78
CA TYR A 68 -17.45 -25.70 -7.10
C TYR A 68 -17.48 -24.17 -7.04
N ARG A 69 -18.08 -23.60 -5.98
CA ARG A 69 -18.19 -22.14 -5.80
C ARG A 69 -16.80 -21.49 -5.69
N ARG A 70 -15.88 -22.13 -4.97
CA ARG A 70 -14.54 -21.59 -4.74
C ARG A 70 -13.67 -21.61 -5.99
N THR A 71 -13.82 -22.62 -6.85
CA THR A 71 -13.04 -22.76 -8.09
C THR A 71 -13.52 -21.87 -9.24
N GLN A 72 -14.77 -21.40 -9.22
CA GLN A 72 -15.36 -20.60 -10.31
C GLN A 72 -15.63 -19.14 -9.94
N ILE A 73 -15.84 -18.84 -8.66
CA ILE A 73 -16.36 -17.52 -8.24
C ILE A 73 -15.41 -16.81 -7.29
N ASP A 74 -14.71 -17.53 -6.41
CA ASP A 74 -13.90 -16.91 -5.35
C ASP A 74 -12.41 -16.78 -5.74
N ASP A 75 -11.62 -17.86 -5.68
CA ASP A 75 -10.14 -17.79 -5.71
C ASP A 75 -9.46 -18.87 -6.60
N GLY A 76 -10.24 -19.70 -7.31
CA GLY A 76 -9.67 -20.78 -8.14
C GLY A 76 -9.24 -22.00 -7.32
N LEU A 77 -8.12 -22.63 -7.70
CA LEU A 77 -7.54 -23.73 -6.94
C LEU A 77 -6.89 -23.18 -5.64
N PRO A 78 -7.01 -23.86 -4.49
CA PRO A 78 -6.33 -23.47 -3.26
C PRO A 78 -4.81 -23.51 -3.40
N GLU A 79 -4.13 -22.96 -2.41
CA GLU A 79 -2.68 -23.06 -2.36
C GLU A 79 -2.24 -24.52 -2.19
N GLY A 80 -1.21 -24.89 -2.95
CA GLY A 80 -0.63 -26.23 -2.93
C GLY A 80 0.09 -26.57 -4.22
N LEU A 81 0.64 -27.76 -4.25
CA LEU A 81 1.34 -28.31 -5.40
C LEU A 81 0.39 -29.24 -6.16
N TYR A 82 0.20 -28.97 -7.45
CA TYR A 82 -0.77 -29.69 -8.28
C TYR A 82 -0.12 -30.39 -9.46
N THR A 83 -0.77 -31.44 -9.94
CA THR A 83 -0.53 -32.04 -11.25
C THR A 83 -1.83 -32.13 -12.04
N VAL A 84 -1.74 -32.00 -13.36
CA VAL A 84 -2.85 -32.23 -14.28
C VAL A 84 -2.60 -33.57 -14.96
N CYS A 85 -3.55 -34.48 -14.89
CA CYS A 85 -3.46 -35.80 -15.48
C CYS A 85 -4.55 -36.01 -16.53
N ALA A 86 -4.25 -36.80 -17.56
CA ALA A 86 -5.22 -37.17 -18.57
C ALA A 86 -4.98 -38.58 -19.12
N TYR A 87 -6.06 -39.22 -19.56
CA TYR A 87 -6.04 -40.47 -20.31
C TYR A 87 -7.09 -40.46 -21.43
N ALA A 88 -6.88 -41.30 -22.44
CA ALA A 88 -7.79 -41.45 -23.56
C ALA A 88 -8.81 -42.58 -23.31
N VAL A 89 -10.07 -42.34 -23.71
CA VAL A 89 -11.15 -43.32 -23.71
C VAL A 89 -11.79 -43.40 -25.10
N ASP A 90 -12.26 -44.59 -25.48
CA ASP A 90 -12.91 -44.82 -26.77
C ASP A 90 -14.20 -44.01 -26.89
N ALA A 91 -14.38 -43.32 -28.01
CA ALA A 91 -15.53 -42.44 -28.23
C ALA A 91 -16.85 -43.19 -28.52
N VAL A 92 -16.79 -44.48 -28.86
CA VAL A 92 -17.91 -45.29 -29.37
C VAL A 92 -18.20 -46.48 -28.45
N ARG A 93 -17.18 -47.13 -27.89
CA ARG A 93 -17.26 -48.37 -27.11
C ARG A 93 -17.22 -48.08 -25.61
N ASN A 94 -18.35 -47.63 -25.07
CA ASN A 94 -18.61 -47.50 -23.62
C ASN A 94 -17.48 -46.84 -22.79
N ASN A 95 -16.75 -45.87 -23.38
CA ASN A 95 -15.58 -45.21 -22.79
C ASN A 95 -14.52 -46.18 -22.27
N LEU A 96 -14.23 -47.26 -23.02
CA LEU A 96 -13.11 -48.15 -22.72
C LEU A 96 -11.81 -47.33 -22.70
N GLN A 97 -11.03 -47.47 -21.64
CA GLN A 97 -9.74 -46.80 -21.54
C GLN A 97 -8.76 -47.32 -22.61
N LEU A 98 -8.22 -46.40 -23.40
CA LEU A 98 -7.33 -46.67 -24.53
C LEU A 98 -5.85 -46.38 -24.20
N SER A 99 -5.59 -45.61 -23.15
CA SER A 99 -4.23 -45.28 -22.73
C SER A 99 -4.10 -45.32 -21.21
N GLU A 100 -2.87 -45.50 -20.73
CA GLU A 100 -2.51 -45.18 -19.35
C GLU A 100 -2.75 -43.68 -19.06
N GLU A 101 -2.92 -43.37 -17.79
CA GLU A 101 -2.97 -41.98 -17.32
C GLU A 101 -1.57 -41.37 -17.33
N THR A 102 -1.43 -40.18 -17.89
CA THR A 102 -0.18 -39.42 -17.90
C THR A 102 -0.41 -38.07 -17.23
N CYS A 103 0.52 -37.67 -16.38
CA CYS A 103 0.45 -36.42 -15.64
C CYS A 103 1.51 -35.42 -16.11
N SER A 104 1.20 -34.13 -15.96
CA SER A 104 2.15 -33.04 -16.11
C SER A 104 3.22 -33.09 -15.01
N ASN A 105 4.29 -32.31 -15.20
CA ASN A 105 5.12 -31.89 -14.07
C ASN A 105 4.25 -31.20 -13.00
N SER A 106 4.70 -31.26 -11.76
CA SER A 106 4.03 -30.54 -10.68
C SER A 106 4.21 -29.03 -10.83
N PHE A 107 3.17 -28.27 -10.48
CA PHE A 107 3.20 -26.80 -10.50
C PHE A 107 2.56 -26.24 -9.22
N PRO A 108 3.13 -25.17 -8.66
CA PRO A 108 2.57 -24.55 -7.46
C PRO A 108 1.38 -23.65 -7.83
N VAL A 109 0.36 -23.66 -6.99
CA VAL A 109 -0.67 -22.63 -6.91
C VAL A 109 -0.43 -21.90 -5.60
N THR A 110 -0.19 -20.60 -5.67
CA THR A 110 0.08 -19.75 -4.50
C THR A 110 -0.62 -18.42 -4.64
N ASN A 111 -1.28 -17.93 -3.59
CA ASN A 111 -1.78 -16.57 -3.55
C ASN A 111 -0.85 -15.72 -2.70
N LEU A 112 -0.26 -14.71 -3.30
CA LEU A 112 0.60 -13.76 -2.59
C LEU A 112 -0.23 -12.90 -1.65
N GLU A 113 0.34 -12.53 -0.50
CA GLU A 113 -0.31 -11.58 0.40
C GLU A 113 -0.45 -10.19 -0.27
N PRO A 114 -1.50 -9.42 0.05
CA PRO A 114 -1.60 -8.03 -0.42
C PRO A 114 -0.54 -7.16 0.25
N PRO A 115 -0.22 -5.99 -0.33
CA PRO A 115 0.66 -5.01 0.31
C PRO A 115 0.03 -4.49 1.61
N ILE A 116 0.86 -4.28 2.62
CA ILE A 116 0.48 -3.70 3.91
C ILE A 116 0.88 -2.23 3.90
N LEU A 117 -0.04 -1.35 4.27
CA LEU A 117 0.19 0.09 4.31
C LEU A 117 1.10 0.46 5.49
N ILE A 118 2.14 1.26 5.23
CA ILE A 118 3.14 1.67 6.23
C ILE A 118 2.95 3.15 6.58
N THR A 119 2.78 4.01 5.58
CA THR A 119 2.61 5.45 5.78
C THR A 119 1.66 6.00 4.72
N PRO A 120 0.75 6.93 5.09
CA PRO A 120 0.35 7.31 6.44
C PRO A 120 -0.29 6.16 7.23
N VAL A 121 -0.07 6.07 8.54
CA VAL A 121 -0.73 5.03 9.37
C VAL A 121 -2.24 5.23 9.41
N ALA A 122 -2.99 4.19 9.82
CA ALA A 122 -4.45 4.26 9.97
C ALA A 122 -4.88 5.44 10.87
N ASP A 123 -5.88 6.19 10.41
CA ASP A 123 -6.48 7.34 11.10
C ASP A 123 -5.47 8.46 11.44
N ALA A 124 -4.37 8.57 10.68
CA ALA A 124 -3.37 9.60 10.89
C ALA A 124 -3.95 11.02 10.76
N GLU A 125 -3.47 11.94 11.59
CA GLU A 125 -3.74 13.36 11.45
C GLU A 125 -2.52 14.03 10.82
N LEU A 126 -2.69 14.52 9.59
CA LEU A 126 -1.59 15.09 8.80
C LEU A 126 -1.74 16.61 8.76
N PRO A 127 -0.73 17.39 9.17
CA PRO A 127 -0.79 18.85 9.12
C PRO A 127 -0.85 19.31 7.66
N ALA A 128 -1.71 20.30 7.39
CA ALA A 128 -1.63 21.01 6.12
C ALA A 128 -0.28 21.74 6.01
N LEU A 129 0.43 21.48 4.92
CA LEU A 129 1.72 22.08 4.62
C LEU A 129 1.53 23.21 3.59
N PRO A 130 2.40 24.23 3.58
CA PRO A 130 2.36 25.28 2.55
C PRO A 130 2.47 24.73 1.13
N VAL A 131 3.19 23.61 0.97
CA VAL A 131 3.29 22.84 -0.27
C VAL A 131 2.86 21.41 0.02
N GLN A 132 1.91 20.89 -0.77
CA GLN A 132 1.43 19.52 -0.66
C GLN A 132 2.57 18.53 -0.94
N ASN A 133 2.89 17.71 0.05
CA ASN A 133 3.97 16.74 -0.01
C ASN A 133 3.70 15.59 0.96
N LEU A 134 2.91 14.60 0.53
CA LEU A 134 2.57 13.43 1.35
C LEU A 134 3.22 12.18 0.76
N LEU A 135 3.95 11.45 1.59
CA LEU A 135 4.57 10.19 1.20
C LEU A 135 3.65 9.02 1.56
N PHE A 136 3.34 8.19 0.57
CA PHE A 136 2.67 6.91 0.75
C PHE A 136 3.66 5.78 0.60
N THR A 137 3.72 4.85 1.55
CA THR A 137 4.60 3.68 1.51
C THR A 137 3.85 2.42 1.93
N TRP A 138 4.24 1.30 1.34
CA TRP A 138 3.67 -0.02 1.64
C TRP A 138 4.73 -1.12 1.52
N THR A 139 4.41 -2.31 2.05
CA THR A 139 5.27 -3.49 1.93
C THR A 139 5.21 -4.08 0.52
N VAL A 140 6.31 -4.67 0.08
CA VAL A 140 6.34 -5.54 -1.10
C VAL A 140 6.04 -6.96 -0.62
N PRO A 141 4.98 -7.62 -1.14
CA PRO A 141 4.69 -9.00 -0.75
C PRO A 141 5.88 -9.93 -1.04
N ALA A 142 6.14 -10.86 -0.13
CA ALA A 142 7.18 -11.86 -0.34
C ALA A 142 6.89 -12.66 -1.62
N SER A 143 7.92 -12.89 -2.44
CA SER A 143 7.79 -13.59 -3.73
C SER A 143 6.96 -12.87 -4.80
N ALA A 144 6.61 -11.59 -4.62
CA ALA A 144 6.03 -10.77 -5.67
C ALA A 144 6.98 -10.66 -6.88
N PRO A 145 6.48 -10.87 -8.12
CA PRO A 145 7.28 -10.65 -9.31
C PRO A 145 7.83 -9.21 -9.37
N PRO A 146 9.04 -8.98 -9.92
CA PRO A 146 9.56 -7.63 -10.13
C PRO A 146 8.69 -6.75 -11.04
N THR A 147 7.81 -7.37 -11.84
CA THR A 147 6.84 -6.70 -12.71
C THR A 147 5.58 -6.23 -11.98
N THR A 148 5.47 -6.47 -10.66
CA THR A 148 4.28 -6.09 -9.88
C THR A 148 4.07 -4.57 -9.91
N GLU A 149 2.86 -4.19 -10.25
CA GLU A 149 2.39 -2.81 -10.24
C GLU A 149 1.47 -2.56 -9.05
N TYR A 150 1.55 -1.36 -8.50
CA TYR A 150 0.77 -0.91 -7.35
C TYR A 150 -0.07 0.29 -7.75
N THR A 151 -1.39 0.13 -7.64
CA THR A 151 -2.34 1.21 -7.90
C THR A 151 -2.85 1.77 -6.58
N LEU A 152 -2.48 3.02 -6.27
CA LEU A 152 -3.02 3.75 -5.12
C LEU A 152 -4.31 4.44 -5.54
N GLN A 153 -5.39 4.15 -4.82
CA GLN A 153 -6.68 4.83 -4.96
C GLN A 153 -6.99 5.59 -3.69
N MET A 154 -7.46 6.82 -3.82
CA MET A 154 -7.86 7.67 -2.71
C MET A 154 -9.20 8.36 -2.99
N VAL A 155 -10.03 8.47 -1.96
CA VAL A 155 -11.35 9.12 -1.99
C VAL A 155 -11.51 10.04 -0.79
N GLU A 156 -12.32 11.08 -0.96
CA GLU A 156 -12.77 11.91 0.15
C GLU A 156 -13.88 11.19 0.93
N ILE A 157 -13.81 11.24 2.26
CA ILE A 157 -14.82 10.65 3.15
C ILE A 157 -15.76 11.72 3.65
N VAL A 158 -17.05 11.55 3.33
CA VAL A 158 -18.14 12.33 3.88
C VAL A 158 -18.40 11.89 5.34
N PRO A 159 -18.69 12.82 6.28
CA PRO A 159 -19.02 12.46 7.65
C PRO A 159 -20.11 11.37 7.76
N GLY A 160 -19.84 10.34 8.56
CA GLY A 160 -20.75 9.19 8.74
C GLY A 160 -20.65 8.08 7.69
N MET A 161 -19.85 8.26 6.63
CA MET A 161 -19.62 7.22 5.63
C MET A 161 -18.55 6.22 6.07
N ASN A 162 -18.78 4.92 5.84
CA ASN A 162 -17.76 3.90 6.09
C ASN A 162 -16.65 3.98 5.00
N PRO A 163 -15.36 4.06 5.38
CA PRO A 163 -14.25 4.17 4.42
C PRO A 163 -14.17 3.04 3.41
N ASN A 164 -14.46 1.80 3.82
CA ASN A 164 -14.47 0.65 2.91
C ASN A 164 -15.57 0.78 1.86
N ASN A 165 -16.76 1.21 2.29
CA ASN A 165 -17.88 1.43 1.38
C ASN A 165 -17.60 2.60 0.42
N ALA A 166 -16.97 3.67 0.91
CA ALA A 166 -16.60 4.81 0.08
C ALA A 166 -15.66 4.40 -1.07
N LEU A 167 -14.63 3.60 -0.76
CA LEU A 167 -13.71 3.09 -1.77
C LEU A 167 -14.34 2.02 -2.66
N GLN A 168 -15.25 1.19 -2.16
CA GLN A 168 -15.95 0.18 -2.99
C GLN A 168 -16.97 0.83 -3.94
N ALA A 169 -17.70 1.85 -3.48
CA ALA A 169 -18.70 2.57 -4.24
C ALA A 169 -18.10 3.67 -5.13
N ALA A 170 -16.79 3.93 -4.99
CA ALA A 170 -16.08 4.91 -5.80
C ALA A 170 -16.23 4.55 -7.28
N THR A 171 -16.99 5.38 -7.99
CA THR A 171 -17.18 5.27 -9.45
C THR A 171 -16.13 6.14 -10.15
N VAL A 172 -15.72 5.72 -11.34
CA VAL A 172 -14.71 6.46 -12.12
C VAL A 172 -15.31 7.80 -12.58
N PRO A 173 -14.58 8.92 -12.43
CA PRO A 173 -13.23 9.02 -11.86
C PRO A 173 -13.24 9.13 -10.32
N VAL A 174 -12.38 8.32 -9.69
CA VAL A 174 -12.09 8.44 -8.26
C VAL A 174 -11.26 9.71 -7.99
N PHE A 175 -11.30 10.24 -6.76
CA PHE A 175 -10.63 11.52 -6.42
C PHE A 175 -9.14 11.53 -6.80
N PHE A 176 -8.44 10.42 -6.55
CA PHE A 176 -7.08 10.22 -7.04
C PHE A 176 -6.81 8.74 -7.29
N GLU A 177 -6.14 8.45 -8.42
CA GLU A 177 -5.63 7.13 -8.76
C GLU A 177 -4.29 7.27 -9.49
N ARG A 178 -3.30 6.46 -9.08
CA ARG A 178 -2.02 6.38 -9.79
C ARG A 178 -1.37 5.02 -9.60
N THR A 179 -0.85 4.49 -10.69
CA THR A 179 -0.12 3.21 -10.72
C THR A 179 1.38 3.45 -10.78
N VAL A 180 2.14 2.73 -9.95
CA VAL A 180 3.61 2.79 -9.87
C VAL A 180 4.19 1.37 -9.75
N GLN A 181 5.43 1.17 -10.16
CA GLN A 181 6.18 -0.09 -9.97
C GLN A 181 7.08 -0.07 -8.72
N THR A 182 7.03 1.02 -7.95
CA THR A 182 7.75 1.20 -6.69
C THR A 182 6.83 0.95 -5.50
N ASN A 183 7.39 0.70 -4.32
CA ASN A 183 6.62 0.52 -3.08
C ASN A 183 6.33 1.86 -2.35
N THR A 184 6.46 2.95 -3.07
CA THR A 184 6.31 4.31 -2.57
C THR A 184 5.70 5.20 -3.64
N LEU A 185 4.91 6.18 -3.20
CA LEU A 185 4.28 7.16 -4.05
C LEU A 185 4.28 8.52 -3.34
N LEU A 186 4.82 9.53 -4.02
CA LEU A 186 4.86 10.90 -3.53
C LEU A 186 3.65 11.70 -4.04
N TYR A 187 2.71 12.04 -3.17
CA TYR A 187 1.57 12.89 -3.48
C TYR A 187 1.96 14.36 -3.37
N GLY A 188 2.18 14.98 -4.51
CA GLY A 188 2.86 16.26 -4.64
C GLY A 188 1.94 17.41 -5.04
N PRO A 189 2.52 18.59 -5.37
CA PRO A 189 1.75 19.79 -5.74
C PRO A 189 1.08 19.70 -7.11
N ALA A 190 1.47 18.73 -7.95
CA ALA A 190 0.82 18.46 -9.24
C ALA A 190 -0.42 17.56 -9.12
N ASP A 191 -0.60 16.91 -7.97
CA ASP A 191 -1.74 16.03 -7.68
C ASP A 191 -2.92 16.86 -7.12
N PRO A 192 -4.17 16.34 -7.15
CA PRO A 192 -5.35 17.10 -6.73
C PRO A 192 -5.26 17.73 -5.33
N PRO A 193 -5.82 18.95 -5.17
CA PRO A 193 -6.13 19.61 -3.91
C PRO A 193 -6.48 18.80 -2.67
N LEU A 194 -5.62 18.55 -1.68
CA LEU A 194 -6.16 18.16 -0.36
C LEU A 194 -6.77 19.38 0.33
N VAL A 195 -7.99 19.22 0.84
CA VAL A 195 -8.73 20.29 1.51
C VAL A 195 -8.57 20.13 3.01
N ALA A 196 -8.05 21.18 3.62
CA ALA A 196 -7.96 21.37 5.06
C ALA A 196 -9.30 21.05 5.76
N GLY A 197 -9.24 20.22 6.80
CA GLY A 197 -10.37 19.79 7.62
C GLY A 197 -11.11 18.55 7.08
N ARG A 198 -10.70 18.02 5.93
CA ARG A 198 -11.33 16.84 5.32
C ARG A 198 -10.62 15.55 5.68
N LYS A 199 -11.38 14.46 5.66
CA LYS A 199 -10.89 13.09 5.86
C LYS A 199 -10.84 12.38 4.53
N TYR A 200 -9.77 11.62 4.30
CA TYR A 200 -9.54 10.85 3.09
C TYR A 200 -9.32 9.38 3.45
N ALA A 201 -9.79 8.49 2.58
CA ALA A 201 -9.51 7.07 2.66
C ALA A 201 -8.73 6.65 1.43
N TYR A 202 -7.77 5.75 1.62
CA TYR A 202 -6.96 5.24 0.54
C TYR A 202 -6.66 3.76 0.69
N ARG A 203 -6.35 3.11 -0.43
CA ARG A 203 -5.89 1.72 -0.51
C ARG A 203 -4.86 1.58 -1.62
N VAL A 204 -4.06 0.53 -1.52
CA VAL A 204 -3.14 0.12 -2.58
C VAL A 204 -3.55 -1.25 -3.09
N THR A 205 -3.57 -1.42 -4.41
CA THR A 205 -3.86 -2.71 -5.06
C THR A 205 -2.62 -3.19 -5.82
N ALA A 206 -2.11 -4.37 -5.48
CA ALA A 206 -1.03 -5.02 -6.22
C ALA A 206 -1.58 -5.87 -7.36
N THR A 207 -1.00 -5.73 -8.55
CA THR A 207 -1.36 -6.51 -9.74
C THR A 207 -0.10 -6.91 -10.49
N ASP A 208 -0.05 -8.15 -11.01
CA ASP A 208 1.00 -8.55 -11.94
C ASP A 208 0.47 -8.43 -13.38
N PRO A 209 0.98 -7.49 -14.20
CA PRO A 209 0.55 -7.31 -15.59
C PRO A 209 0.76 -8.56 -16.46
N MET A 210 1.66 -9.47 -16.05
CA MET A 210 1.89 -10.73 -16.76
C MET A 210 0.94 -11.86 -16.33
N GLN A 211 0.08 -11.63 -15.33
CA GLN A 211 -0.83 -12.63 -14.75
C GLN A 211 -0.16 -13.93 -14.31
N LYS A 212 1.11 -13.87 -13.89
CA LYS A 212 1.86 -15.02 -13.37
C LYS A 212 1.67 -15.17 -11.86
N ALA A 213 1.39 -14.08 -11.16
CA ALA A 213 1.08 -14.08 -9.74
C ALA A 213 -0.39 -13.68 -9.49
N VAL A 214 -1.02 -14.42 -8.58
CA VAL A 214 -2.34 -14.09 -8.03
C VAL A 214 -2.13 -13.59 -6.62
N PHE A 215 -2.82 -12.52 -6.24
CA PHE A 215 -2.77 -11.94 -4.91
C PHE A 215 -4.08 -12.20 -4.18
N ARG A 216 -4.02 -12.52 -2.88
CA ARG A 216 -5.20 -12.64 -2.02
C ARG A 216 -6.00 -11.34 -2.04
N ASN A 217 -7.33 -11.44 -1.94
CA ASN A 217 -8.25 -10.29 -2.01
C ASN A 217 -8.06 -9.43 -3.29
N GLY A 218 -7.63 -10.04 -4.39
CA GLY A 218 -7.30 -9.33 -5.63
C GLY A 218 -6.18 -8.31 -5.47
N GLY A 219 -5.28 -8.51 -4.51
CA GLY A 219 -4.14 -7.63 -4.22
C GLY A 219 -4.49 -6.36 -3.46
N ARG A 220 -5.73 -6.19 -3.00
CA ARG A 220 -6.16 -5.01 -2.25
C ARG A 220 -5.67 -5.08 -0.81
N SER A 221 -4.95 -4.03 -0.39
CA SER A 221 -4.59 -3.77 1.00
C SER A 221 -5.82 -3.51 1.87
N GLU A 222 -5.61 -3.45 3.19
CA GLU A 222 -6.54 -2.75 4.08
C GLU A 222 -6.76 -1.30 3.64
N VAL A 223 -7.88 -0.74 4.08
CA VAL A 223 -8.16 0.68 3.91
C VAL A 223 -7.57 1.44 5.09
N HIS A 224 -6.72 2.42 4.79
CA HIS A 224 -6.33 3.42 5.77
C HIS A 224 -7.05 4.73 5.50
N THR A 225 -7.16 5.53 6.55
CA THR A 225 -7.69 6.88 6.44
C THR A 225 -6.72 7.88 7.07
N PHE A 226 -6.81 9.12 6.64
CA PHE A 226 -6.11 10.23 7.29
C PHE A 226 -6.97 11.48 7.26
N THR A 227 -6.82 12.33 8.27
CA THR A 227 -7.45 13.65 8.32
C THR A 227 -6.41 14.69 7.95
N TYR A 228 -6.71 15.49 6.92
CA TYR A 228 -5.85 16.60 6.53
C TYR A 228 -6.20 17.80 7.41
N LEU A 229 -5.41 18.05 8.45
CA LEU A 229 -5.72 19.04 9.47
C LEU A 229 -5.72 20.45 8.86
N SER A 230 -6.84 21.15 9.02
CA SER A 230 -7.02 22.52 8.58
C SER A 230 -6.20 23.46 9.41
N ASN A 231 -4.92 23.65 9.04
CA ASN A 231 -3.96 24.43 9.82
C ASN A 231 -4.40 24.46 11.28
N VAL A 232 -4.45 23.27 11.93
CA VAL A 232 -4.08 23.28 13.32
C VAL A 232 -2.72 23.93 13.16
N SER A 233 -2.62 25.22 13.57
CA SER A 233 -1.36 25.82 13.94
C SER A 233 -0.61 24.63 14.42
N GLN A 234 0.45 24.19 13.73
CA GLN A 234 1.18 23.04 14.21
C GLN A 234 1.26 23.26 15.76
N PRO A 235 1.60 22.30 16.60
CA PRO A 235 2.70 22.76 17.39
C PRO A 235 3.76 23.20 16.33
N MET A 236 3.72 24.44 15.84
CA MET A 236 4.33 25.48 16.59
C MET A 236 4.54 24.90 18.02
N MET A 237 5.52 23.98 18.20
CA MET A 237 6.89 24.40 18.40
C MET A 237 6.91 25.79 17.88
N THR A 238 6.26 26.69 18.65
CA THR A 238 6.34 28.11 18.45
C THR A 238 7.82 28.10 18.25
N ALA A 239 8.28 28.53 17.08
CA ALA A 239 9.51 29.25 17.12
C ALA A 239 9.13 30.21 18.23
N SER A 240 9.54 29.85 19.45
CA SER A 240 9.39 30.61 20.65
C SER A 240 10.40 31.63 20.23
N ARG A 241 9.94 32.51 19.35
CA ARG A 241 10.66 33.66 18.88
C ARG A 241 10.92 34.21 20.24
N ILE A 242 12.20 34.18 20.60
CA ILE A 242 12.63 34.73 21.87
C ILE A 242 12.15 36.16 21.76
N ARG A 243 10.97 36.43 22.32
CA ARG A 243 10.38 37.73 22.28
C ARG A 243 11.08 38.39 23.44
N LEU A 244 12.19 39.03 23.12
CA LEU A 244 12.84 39.93 24.05
C LEU A 244 11.80 40.98 24.39
N ILE A 245 11.18 40.85 25.57
CA ILE A 245 10.29 41.86 26.09
C ILE A 245 11.19 43.04 26.39
N SER A 246 11.22 44.00 25.48
CA SER A 246 11.80 45.30 25.76
C SER A 246 10.91 45.99 26.81
N PRO A 247 11.45 46.78 27.74
CA PRO A 247 10.64 47.53 28.71
C PRO A 247 9.56 48.46 28.10
N SER A 248 9.60 48.69 26.78
CA SER A 248 8.57 49.42 26.03
C SER A 248 7.32 48.59 25.68
N ASP A 249 7.37 47.25 25.74
CA ASP A 249 6.24 46.37 25.47
C ASP A 249 5.36 46.20 26.73
N SER A 250 4.70 47.30 27.13
CA SER A 250 3.50 47.38 27.97
C SER A 250 3.51 46.66 29.34
N LEU A 251 4.25 47.20 30.31
CA LEU A 251 3.93 47.12 31.75
C LEU A 251 4.26 48.44 32.47
N TRP A 252 3.60 49.53 32.08
CA TRP A 252 3.64 50.81 32.81
C TRP A 252 2.64 50.85 33.98
N ALA A 253 1.86 49.79 34.19
CA ALA A 253 0.76 49.77 35.15
C ALA A 253 1.15 49.37 36.60
N SER A 254 2.41 49.01 36.89
CA SER A 254 2.79 48.55 38.24
C SER A 254 4.16 49.00 38.76
N GLY A 255 4.84 49.93 38.08
CA GLY A 255 6.05 50.59 38.61
C GLY A 255 7.25 49.67 38.89
N LYS A 256 7.24 48.42 38.43
CA LYS A 256 8.36 47.48 38.58
C LYS A 256 8.94 47.14 37.22
N ILE A 257 10.23 47.46 37.02
CA ILE A 257 11.00 47.06 35.85
C ILE A 257 11.31 45.55 35.98
N PRO A 258 10.97 44.71 35.00
CA PRO A 258 11.42 43.32 35.02
C PRO A 258 12.94 43.26 34.82
N VAL A 259 13.66 42.71 35.80
CA VAL A 259 15.12 42.51 35.76
C VAL A 259 15.40 41.02 35.64
N MET A 260 16.17 40.61 34.63
CA MET A 260 16.71 39.25 34.53
C MET A 260 18.10 39.23 35.16
N GLU A 261 18.27 38.47 36.24
CA GLU A 261 19.55 38.30 36.92
C GLU A 261 20.32 37.11 36.34
N VAL A 262 21.50 37.38 35.77
CA VAL A 262 22.39 36.35 35.21
C VAL A 262 23.65 36.26 36.05
N ASN A 263 23.90 35.11 36.68
CA ASN A 263 25.09 34.87 37.50
C ASN A 263 25.56 33.40 37.40
N LYS A 264 26.65 33.04 38.09
CA LYS A 264 27.24 31.69 38.04
C LYS A 264 26.29 30.57 38.51
N GLN A 265 25.25 30.90 39.28
CA GLN A 265 24.24 29.96 39.80
C GLN A 265 22.97 29.94 38.93
N LYS A 266 22.77 30.96 38.09
CA LYS A 266 21.65 31.10 37.15
C LYS A 266 22.18 31.50 35.76
N PRO A 267 22.89 30.60 35.06
CA PRO A 267 23.33 30.86 33.69
C PRO A 267 22.12 30.85 32.75
N PHE A 268 22.13 31.72 31.73
CA PHE A 268 21.22 31.58 30.60
C PHE A 268 22.02 31.01 29.42
N GLY A 269 21.41 30.07 28.70
CA GLY A 269 21.98 29.49 27.48
C GLY A 269 20.93 29.54 26.37
N ILE A 270 21.37 29.86 25.16
CA ILE A 270 20.55 29.77 23.94
C ILE A 270 21.05 28.55 23.18
N PHE A 271 20.19 27.56 22.98
CA PHE A 271 20.47 26.39 22.16
C PHE A 271 19.77 26.52 20.81
N TRP A 272 20.46 26.19 19.73
CA TRP A 272 19.97 26.32 18.37
C TRP A 272 20.39 25.12 17.51
N PHE A 273 19.52 24.66 16.61
CA PHE A 273 19.72 23.48 15.74
C PHE A 273 19.98 23.90 14.29
N PRO A 274 20.77 23.15 13.49
CA PRO A 274 21.28 23.64 12.22
C PRO A 274 20.19 23.75 11.14
N GLY A 275 20.07 24.94 10.52
CA GLY A 275 19.19 25.19 9.37
C GLY A 275 18.80 26.65 9.05
N SER A 276 19.29 27.64 9.80
CA SER A 276 19.04 29.08 9.59
C SER A 276 20.35 29.85 9.65
N GLU A 277 20.45 30.88 8.80
CA GLU A 277 21.67 31.63 8.52
C GLU A 277 22.30 32.28 9.78
N PHE A 278 23.63 32.44 9.73
CA PHE A 278 24.42 33.02 10.81
C PHE A 278 24.09 34.50 11.03
N VAL A 279 23.88 34.91 12.29
CA VAL A 279 24.00 36.32 12.69
C VAL A 279 25.05 36.41 13.80
N THR A 280 26.24 36.91 13.46
CA THR A 280 27.31 37.20 14.42
C THR A 280 27.03 38.54 15.11
N VAL A 281 26.90 38.53 16.43
CA VAL A 281 26.89 39.76 17.24
C VAL A 281 28.34 40.13 17.56
N ASP A 282 28.84 41.20 16.95
CA ASP A 282 30.17 41.72 17.22
C ASP A 282 30.22 42.44 18.58
N SER A 283 31.18 42.08 19.42
CA SER A 283 31.47 42.71 20.71
C SER A 283 31.81 44.21 20.61
N SER A 284 32.18 44.70 19.42
CA SER A 284 32.46 46.11 19.16
C SER A 284 31.21 47.01 19.16
N GLN A 285 30.00 46.42 19.07
CA GLN A 285 28.70 47.12 19.05
C GLN A 285 28.07 47.23 20.46
N VAL A 286 28.81 46.89 21.51
CA VAL A 286 28.32 46.89 22.90
C VAL A 286 28.84 48.11 23.64
N TYR A 287 27.94 49.01 24.03
CA TYR A 287 28.27 50.18 24.84
C TYR A 287 27.74 50.03 26.28
N TYR A 288 28.44 50.67 27.21
CA TYR A 288 28.09 50.68 28.63
C TYR A 288 27.45 52.01 28.97
N GLU A 289 26.25 51.96 29.53
CA GLU A 289 25.59 53.14 30.09
C GLU A 289 25.50 53.01 31.60
N THR A 290 25.79 54.09 32.31
CA THR A 290 25.72 54.13 33.77
C THR A 290 24.40 54.79 34.14
N ILE A 291 23.47 54.02 34.69
CA ILE A 291 22.16 54.53 35.07
C ILE A 291 22.11 54.66 36.58
N THR A 292 21.65 55.83 37.02
CA THR A 292 21.43 56.15 38.42
C THR A 292 19.94 56.12 38.72
N TYR A 293 19.53 55.36 39.73
CA TYR A 293 18.14 55.22 40.13
C TYR A 293 17.99 55.26 41.65
N GLN A 294 16.80 55.62 42.12
CA GLN A 294 16.48 55.66 43.54
C GLN A 294 15.88 54.33 43.97
N GLU A 295 16.45 53.71 45.00
CA GLU A 295 15.92 52.50 45.60
C GLU A 295 15.89 52.68 47.12
N ASN A 296 14.70 52.59 47.71
CA ASN A 296 14.46 52.80 49.14
C ASN A 296 15.02 54.14 49.67
N GLY A 297 14.87 55.21 48.88
CA GLY A 297 15.33 56.56 49.25
C GLY A 297 16.84 56.79 49.12
N LEU A 298 17.59 55.80 48.61
CA LEU A 298 19.03 55.92 48.36
C LEU A 298 19.32 55.95 46.86
N THR A 299 20.22 56.85 46.47
CA THR A 299 20.69 56.95 45.08
C THR A 299 21.68 55.83 44.80
N LYS A 300 21.35 54.93 43.89
CA LYS A 300 22.23 53.84 43.45
C LYS A 300 22.57 53.99 41.98
N THR A 301 23.79 53.60 41.63
CA THR A 301 24.33 53.70 40.28
C THR A 301 24.73 52.33 39.77
N SER A 302 24.26 51.92 38.60
CA SER A 302 24.61 50.64 37.96
C SER A 302 25.06 50.83 36.53
N LYS A 303 26.09 50.07 36.12
CA LYS A 303 26.54 49.99 34.72
C LYS A 303 25.77 48.88 34.02
N ILE A 304 25.09 49.22 32.93
CA ILE A 304 24.30 48.29 32.14
C ILE A 304 24.91 48.16 30.74
N ARG A 305 24.99 46.93 30.23
CA ARG A 305 25.44 46.66 28.84
C ARG A 305 24.24 46.69 27.91
N ARG A 306 24.34 47.43 26.81
CA ARG A 306 23.40 47.36 25.68
C ARG A 306 24.15 46.91 24.43
N GLY A 307 23.56 45.98 23.69
CA GLY A 307 23.97 45.61 22.33
C GLY A 307 22.77 45.72 21.39
N LEU A 308 23.01 46.21 20.17
CA LEU A 308 22.03 46.17 19.08
C LEU A 308 22.19 44.85 18.33
N ILE A 309 21.08 44.15 18.10
CA ILE A 309 21.01 42.98 17.24
C ILE A 309 20.23 43.44 16.00
N PHE A 310 20.85 43.46 14.83
CA PHE A 310 20.18 43.66 13.55
C PHE A 310 19.82 42.30 12.94
#